data_AF-A0A7C5CBY0-F1
#
_entry.id   AF-A0A7C5CBY0-F1
#
_cell.length_a   1.000
_cell.length_b   1.000
_cell.length_c   1.000
_cell.angle_alpha   90.00
_cell.angle_beta   90.00
_cell.angle_gamma   90.00
#
_symmetry.space_group_name_H-M   'P 1'
#
loop_
_entity.id
_entity.type
_entity.pdbx_description
1 polymer ?
#
loop_
_entity_poly.entity_id
_entity_poly.type
_entity_poly.pdbx_seq_one_letter_code
_entity_poly.pdbx_strand_id
1 'polypeptide(L)'
;IRLIWRNKRTKTVFLMSFAFVLYGLIFFTNPIYKEKMPAFLIFAALFTTGGFVINYGQFIPAWESSFYRMLMTQNLRYRLFLESKWSLMVVITGVLYVLSIPYLYFGLDIFLMITAGAIFNIGFNTLFLLYAGSFNRKRIDLNKSGFGNTQGTSATQFLIMIPVLGIPMFIFYLLNKFVGFNAGVIGIATIGVLALIFKNYFMNLIEKKYIKDKYATINAFNKAA
;
A
#
# COMPACT_ATOMS: atom_id res chain seq x y z
N ILE A 1 -11.66 4.81 -10.62
CA ILE A 1 -12.94 4.70 -9.86
C ILE A 1 -13.91 3.68 -10.47
N ARG A 2 -14.35 3.80 -11.73
CA ARG A 2 -15.30 2.84 -12.35
C ARG A 2 -14.88 1.36 -12.24
N LEU A 3 -13.58 1.06 -12.38
CA LEU A 3 -13.04 -0.29 -12.20
C LEU A 3 -13.35 -0.86 -10.81
N ILE A 4 -13.26 -0.05 -9.76
CA ILE A 4 -13.50 -0.48 -8.38
C ILE A 4 -14.95 -0.92 -8.23
N TRP A 5 -15.89 -0.12 -8.72
CA TRP A 5 -17.32 -0.34 -8.51
C TRP A 5 -17.90 -1.45 -9.39
N ARG A 6 -17.35 -1.65 -10.60
CA ARG A 6 -17.85 -2.64 -11.57
C ARG A 6 -17.50 -4.07 -11.19
N ASN A 7 -16.41 -4.29 -10.45
CA ASN A 7 -15.91 -5.65 -10.16
C ASN A 7 -16.03 -5.99 -8.68
N LYS A 8 -16.46 -7.23 -8.39
CA LYS A 8 -16.65 -7.72 -7.02
C LYS A 8 -15.35 -7.63 -6.23
N ARG A 9 -14.23 -8.13 -6.76
CA ARG A 9 -12.95 -8.21 -6.04
C ARG A 9 -12.39 -6.84 -5.62
N THR A 10 -12.38 -5.86 -6.53
CA THR A 10 -11.88 -4.51 -6.21
C THR A 10 -12.82 -3.75 -5.29
N LYS A 11 -14.14 -3.95 -5.42
CA LYS A 11 -15.12 -3.41 -4.49
C LYS A 11 -14.90 -3.97 -3.08
N THR A 12 -14.64 -5.28 -2.96
CA THR A 12 -14.33 -5.91 -1.67
C THR A 12 -13.05 -5.34 -1.07
N VAL A 13 -11.95 -5.19 -1.83
CA VAL A 13 -10.71 -4.58 -1.30
C VAL A 13 -10.94 -3.14 -0.83
N PHE A 14 -11.71 -2.36 -1.58
CA PHE A 14 -12.08 -1.01 -1.19
C PHE A 14 -12.91 -0.99 0.11
N LEU A 15 -13.96 -1.82 0.22
CA LEU A 15 -14.80 -1.89 1.41
C LEU A 15 -14.05 -2.43 2.64
N MET A 16 -13.22 -3.46 2.45
CA MET A 16 -12.38 -4.01 3.53
C MET A 16 -11.37 -2.99 4.04
N SER A 17 -10.94 -2.02 3.22
CA SER A 17 -10.04 -0.95 3.68
C SER A 17 -10.63 -0.11 4.82
N PHE A 18 -11.95 0.07 4.86
CA PHE A 18 -12.62 0.74 5.97
C PHE A 18 -12.65 -0.12 7.24
N ALA A 19 -12.79 -1.44 7.09
CA ALA A 19 -12.70 -2.36 8.21
C ALA A 19 -11.29 -2.38 8.85
N PHE A 20 -10.23 -2.16 8.06
CA PHE A 20 -8.88 -1.98 8.59
C PHE A 20 -8.72 -0.75 9.49
N VAL A 21 -9.56 0.29 9.32
CA VAL A 21 -9.60 1.40 10.27
C VAL A 21 -10.05 0.90 11.62
N LEU A 22 -11.11 0.08 11.71
CA LEU A 22 -11.59 -0.50 12.97
C LEU A 22 -10.61 -1.53 13.56
N TYR A 23 -9.82 -2.19 12.72
CA TYR A 23 -8.81 -3.16 13.16
C TYR A 23 -7.76 -2.55 14.10
N GLY A 24 -7.49 -1.25 13.97
CA GLY A 24 -6.63 -0.51 14.92
C GLY A 24 -7.12 -0.56 16.36
N LEU A 25 -8.44 -0.59 16.61
CA LEU A 25 -9.03 -0.60 17.95
C LEU A 25 -8.56 -1.81 18.75
N ILE A 26 -8.42 -2.96 18.10
CA ILE A 26 -8.01 -4.22 18.75
C ILE A 26 -6.59 -4.09 19.32
N PHE A 27 -5.68 -3.41 18.63
CA PHE A 27 -4.30 -3.25 19.07
C PHE A 27 -4.14 -2.11 20.08
N PHE A 28 -4.85 -1.00 19.88
CA PHE A 28 -4.71 0.18 20.73
C PHE A 28 -5.44 0.06 22.07
N THR A 29 -6.43 -0.84 22.18
CA THR A 29 -7.13 -1.12 23.44
C THR A 29 -6.45 -2.18 24.31
N ASN A 30 -5.59 -3.03 23.75
CA ASN A 30 -4.98 -4.13 24.49
C ASN A 30 -3.65 -3.69 25.16
N PRO A 31 -3.57 -3.72 26.51
CA PRO A 31 -2.43 -3.19 27.27
C PRO A 31 -1.11 -3.94 27.00
N ILE A 32 -1.18 -5.22 26.58
CA ILE A 32 0.01 -6.03 26.28
C ILE A 32 0.83 -5.39 25.14
N TYR A 33 0.16 -4.84 24.12
CA TYR A 33 0.84 -4.21 22.99
C TYR A 33 1.34 -2.80 23.31
N LYS A 34 0.66 -2.09 24.23
CA LYS A 34 1.10 -0.78 24.72
C LYS A 34 2.42 -0.86 25.48
N GLU A 35 2.60 -1.88 26.33
CA GLU A 35 3.74 -1.93 27.25
C GLU A 35 4.90 -2.80 26.75
N LYS A 36 4.63 -3.91 26.04
CA LYS A 36 5.66 -4.91 25.73
C LYS A 36 6.14 -4.91 24.28
N MET A 37 5.39 -4.32 23.34
CA MET A 37 5.69 -4.40 21.90
C MET A 37 5.40 -3.09 21.14
N PRO A 38 6.15 -2.00 21.39
CA PRO A 38 5.91 -0.70 20.76
C PRO A 38 6.09 -0.72 19.23
N ALA A 39 6.91 -1.63 18.68
CA ALA A 39 7.05 -1.82 17.23
C ALA A 39 5.74 -2.34 16.59
N PHE A 40 4.94 -3.10 17.33
CA PHE A 40 3.68 -3.64 16.85
C PHE A 40 2.56 -2.59 16.80
N LEU A 41 2.66 -1.54 17.61
CA LEU A 41 1.78 -0.37 17.50
C LEU A 41 2.02 0.40 16.20
N ILE A 42 3.26 0.46 15.70
CA ILE A 42 3.58 1.05 14.38
C ILE A 42 3.03 0.20 13.26
N PHE A 43 3.14 -1.12 13.38
CA PHE A 43 2.46 -2.03 12.47
C PHE A 43 0.96 -1.74 12.42
N ALA A 44 0.29 -1.66 13.57
CA ALA A 44 -1.12 -1.33 13.63
C ALA A 44 -1.42 0.02 12.98
N ALA A 45 -0.65 1.07 13.29
CA ALA A 45 -0.78 2.40 12.71
C ALA A 45 -0.64 2.42 11.17
N LEU A 46 0.33 1.68 10.63
CA LEU A 46 0.51 1.51 9.18
C LEU A 46 -0.68 0.78 8.54
N PHE A 47 -1.23 -0.23 9.21
CA PHE A 47 -2.39 -0.97 8.69
C PHE A 47 -3.68 -0.15 8.73
N THR A 48 -3.90 0.64 9.79
CA THR A 48 -5.10 1.49 9.94
C THR A 48 -5.27 2.44 8.75
N THR A 49 -4.18 3.03 8.24
CA THR A 49 -4.21 3.99 7.13
C THR A 49 -3.78 3.39 5.79
N GLY A 50 -3.07 2.27 5.81
CA GLY A 50 -2.45 1.62 4.66
C GLY A 50 -3.17 0.37 4.17
N GLY A 51 -4.25 -0.08 4.83
CA GLY A 51 -4.99 -1.27 4.44
C GLY A 51 -5.38 -1.30 2.96
N PHE A 52 -5.84 -0.16 2.41
CA PHE A 52 -6.08 -0.04 0.97
C PHE A 52 -4.81 -0.09 0.15
N VAL A 53 -3.79 0.69 0.51
CA VAL A 53 -2.53 0.82 -0.26
C VAL A 53 -1.84 -0.53 -0.38
N ILE A 54 -1.72 -1.27 0.72
CA ILE A 54 -1.08 -2.59 0.76
C ILE A 54 -1.87 -3.57 -0.10
N ASN A 55 -3.18 -3.71 0.13
CA ASN A 55 -4.00 -4.69 -0.59
C ASN A 55 -4.22 -4.33 -2.05
N TYR A 56 -4.37 -3.06 -2.40
CA TYR A 56 -4.57 -2.63 -3.78
C TYR A 56 -3.25 -2.55 -4.54
N GLY A 57 -2.23 -1.93 -3.95
CA GLY A 57 -0.93 -1.69 -4.57
C GLY A 57 -0.20 -2.97 -4.95
N GLN A 58 -0.28 -4.00 -4.10
CA GLN A 58 0.36 -5.32 -4.35
C GLN A 58 -0.09 -6.01 -5.64
N PHE A 59 -1.27 -5.68 -6.17
CA PHE A 59 -1.80 -6.31 -7.39
C PHE A 59 -1.79 -5.37 -8.60
N ILE A 60 -1.11 -4.22 -8.57
CA ILE A 60 -0.90 -3.41 -9.77
C ILE A 60 0.18 -4.09 -10.63
N PRO A 61 0.05 -4.19 -11.97
CA PRO A 61 -1.07 -3.82 -12.84
C PRO A 61 -2.06 -4.98 -13.12
N ALA A 62 -2.04 -6.04 -12.32
CA ALA A 62 -2.89 -7.22 -12.51
C ALA A 62 -4.40 -6.92 -12.41
N TRP A 63 -4.79 -5.81 -11.76
CA TRP A 63 -6.17 -5.29 -11.79
C TRP A 63 -6.70 -5.01 -13.19
N GLU A 64 -5.82 -4.70 -14.15
CA GLU A 64 -6.15 -4.44 -15.55
C GLU A 64 -5.86 -5.63 -16.46
N SER A 65 -5.46 -6.78 -15.90
CA SER A 65 -4.89 -7.89 -16.68
C SER A 65 -5.77 -8.38 -17.83
N SER A 66 -7.10 -8.31 -17.73
CA SER A 66 -8.03 -8.73 -18.80
C SER A 66 -8.03 -7.85 -20.05
N PHE A 67 -7.73 -6.56 -19.91
CA PHE A 67 -7.69 -5.60 -21.02
C PHE A 67 -6.32 -4.90 -21.12
N TYR A 68 -5.30 -5.42 -20.43
CA TYR A 68 -3.97 -4.84 -20.39
C TYR A 68 -3.36 -4.72 -21.78
N ARG A 69 -3.53 -5.74 -22.65
CA ARG A 69 -3.07 -5.70 -24.04
C ARG A 69 -3.66 -4.51 -24.81
N MET A 70 -4.97 -4.29 -24.69
CA MET A 70 -5.68 -3.17 -25.32
C MET A 70 -5.23 -1.82 -24.76
N LEU A 71 -5.08 -1.72 -23.42
CA LEU A 71 -4.61 -0.49 -22.77
C LEU A 71 -3.19 -0.12 -23.24
N MET A 72 -2.37 -1.13 -23.52
CA MET A 72 -0.99 -0.97 -23.97
C MET A 72 -0.82 -0.76 -25.48
N THR A 73 -1.87 -0.90 -26.28
CA THR A 73 -1.89 -0.51 -27.70
C THR A 73 -2.42 0.91 -27.93
N GLN A 74 -3.08 1.51 -26.92
CA GLN A 74 -3.53 2.89 -26.99
C GLN A 74 -2.35 3.87 -26.82
N ASN A 75 -2.50 5.09 -27.35
CA ASN A 75 -1.54 6.18 -27.18
C ASN A 75 -1.62 6.79 -25.76
N LEU A 76 -1.51 5.95 -24.74
CA LEU A 76 -1.52 6.34 -23.34
C LEU A 76 -0.08 6.43 -22.82
N ARG A 77 0.27 7.59 -22.24
CA ARG A 77 1.53 7.74 -21.52
C ARG A 77 1.51 6.85 -20.28
N TYR A 78 2.50 5.96 -20.15
CA TYR A 78 2.67 5.12 -18.96
C TYR A 78 2.70 5.93 -17.67
N ARG A 79 3.34 7.11 -17.72
CA ARG A 79 3.30 8.08 -16.62
C ARG A 79 1.89 8.37 -16.10
N LEU A 80 0.96 8.65 -16.99
CA LEU A 80 -0.42 9.01 -16.64
C LEU A 80 -1.16 7.83 -16.00
N PHE A 81 -0.91 6.61 -16.50
CA PHE A 81 -1.44 5.38 -15.91
C PHE A 81 -0.94 5.20 -14.47
N LEU A 82 0.38 5.32 -14.25
CA LEU A 82 0.98 5.17 -12.92
C LEU A 82 0.53 6.28 -11.97
N GLU A 83 0.45 7.52 -12.43
CA GLU A 83 -0.02 8.66 -11.64
C GLU A 83 -1.48 8.51 -11.22
N SER A 84 -2.34 7.96 -12.09
CA SER A 84 -3.72 7.65 -11.74
C SER A 84 -3.82 6.59 -10.63
N LYS A 85 -2.91 5.61 -10.60
CA LYS A 85 -2.85 4.61 -9.53
C LYS A 85 -2.32 5.18 -8.23
N TRP A 86 -1.27 5.98 -8.32
CA TRP A 86 -0.69 6.69 -7.18
C TRP A 86 -1.74 7.59 -6.53
N SER A 87 -2.41 8.45 -7.31
CA SER A 87 -3.41 9.39 -6.78
C SER A 87 -4.59 8.68 -6.13
N LEU A 88 -5.06 7.58 -6.72
CA LEU A 88 -6.11 6.75 -6.12
C LEU A 88 -5.71 6.23 -4.73
N MET A 89 -4.48 5.72 -4.59
CA MET A 89 -3.96 5.23 -3.32
C MET A 89 -3.83 6.37 -2.29
N VAL A 90 -3.29 7.53 -2.69
CA VAL A 90 -3.12 8.69 -1.82
C VAL A 90 -4.47 9.22 -1.31
N VAL A 91 -5.45 9.39 -2.19
CA VAL A 91 -6.78 9.89 -1.83
C VAL A 91 -7.45 8.96 -0.83
N ILE A 92 -7.41 7.65 -1.07
CA ILE A 92 -8.05 6.69 -0.16
C ILE A 92 -7.33 6.64 1.19
N THR A 93 -5.99 6.66 1.22
CA THR A 93 -5.26 6.78 2.50
C THR A 93 -5.58 8.08 3.23
N GLY A 94 -5.76 9.21 2.53
CA GLY A 94 -6.22 10.45 3.13
C GLY A 94 -7.59 10.31 3.79
N VAL A 95 -8.54 9.66 3.11
CA VAL A 95 -9.87 9.36 3.70
C VAL A 95 -9.75 8.45 4.93
N LEU A 96 -8.95 7.39 4.85
CA LEU A 96 -8.73 6.47 5.98
C LEU A 96 -8.05 7.17 7.17
N TYR A 97 -7.14 8.11 6.89
CA TYR A 97 -6.53 8.94 7.92
C TYR A 97 -7.53 9.88 8.60
N VAL A 98 -8.42 10.54 7.83
CA VAL A 98 -9.50 11.35 8.42
C VAL A 98 -10.43 10.48 9.28
N LEU A 99 -10.75 9.27 8.82
CA LEU A 99 -11.54 8.32 9.61
C LEU A 99 -10.81 7.80 10.85
N SER A 100 -9.49 7.97 10.93
CA SER A 100 -8.69 7.60 12.10
C SER A 100 -8.61 8.71 13.17
N ILE A 101 -9.19 9.89 12.95
CA ILE A 101 -9.23 10.97 13.96
C ILE A 101 -9.80 10.54 15.32
N PRO A 102 -10.87 9.72 15.41
CA PRO A 102 -11.38 9.24 16.70
C PRO A 102 -10.34 8.51 17.57
N TYR A 103 -9.24 8.02 16.99
CA TYR A 103 -8.17 7.39 17.75
C TYR A 103 -7.42 8.35 18.70
N LEU A 104 -7.59 9.65 18.53
CA LEU A 104 -7.04 10.67 19.42
C LEU A 104 -7.52 10.48 20.88
N TYR A 105 -8.70 9.87 21.08
CA TYR A 105 -9.21 9.50 22.40
C TYR A 105 -8.31 8.49 23.15
N PHE A 106 -7.57 7.63 22.45
CA PHE A 106 -6.72 6.60 23.06
C PHE A 106 -5.32 7.09 23.45
N GLY A 107 -4.98 8.34 23.10
CA GLY A 107 -3.72 9.01 23.41
C GLY A 107 -3.09 9.70 22.20
N LEU A 108 -2.40 10.81 22.46
CA LEU A 108 -1.70 11.59 21.43
C LEU A 108 -0.58 10.79 20.74
N ASP A 109 0.14 9.95 21.50
CA ASP A 109 1.24 9.13 20.97
C ASP A 109 0.77 8.17 19.86
N ILE A 110 -0.40 7.56 20.06
CA ILE A 110 -1.02 6.65 19.08
C ILE A 110 -1.41 7.42 17.83
N PHE A 111 -2.00 8.60 18.00
CA PHE A 111 -2.40 9.44 16.88
C PHE A 111 -1.18 9.92 16.08
N LEU A 112 -0.07 10.26 16.74
CA LEU A 112 1.19 10.60 16.09
C LEU A 112 1.77 9.41 15.30
N MET A 113 1.70 8.19 15.84
CA MET A 113 2.09 6.98 15.11
C MET A 113 1.22 6.74 13.87
N ILE A 114 -0.10 6.89 13.99
CA ILE A 114 -1.05 6.78 12.86
C ILE A 114 -0.74 7.83 11.80
N THR A 115 -0.42 9.06 12.22
CA THR A 115 -0.05 10.16 11.32
C THR A 115 1.25 9.85 10.58
N ALA A 116 2.30 9.41 11.28
CA ALA A 116 3.55 8.99 10.66
C ALA A 116 3.35 7.80 9.71
N GLY A 117 2.53 6.83 10.10
CA GLY A 117 2.14 5.71 9.26
C GLY A 117 1.40 6.13 7.99
N ALA A 118 0.48 7.10 8.08
CA ALA A 118 -0.22 7.66 6.93
C ALA A 118 0.75 8.36 5.96
N ILE A 119 1.67 9.18 6.48
CA ILE A 119 2.69 9.87 5.70
C ILE A 119 3.61 8.85 4.99
N PHE A 120 4.04 7.82 5.71
CA PHE A 120 4.85 6.74 5.15
C PHE A 120 4.08 5.94 4.08
N ASN A 121 2.80 5.68 4.31
CA ASN A 121 1.93 5.01 3.35
C ASN A 121 1.82 5.81 2.05
N ILE A 122 1.50 7.11 2.17
CA ILE A 122 1.34 8.03 1.05
C ILE A 122 2.65 8.21 0.27
N GLY A 123 3.79 8.32 0.97
CA GLY A 123 5.09 8.56 0.35
C GLY A 123 5.79 7.30 -0.12
N PHE A 124 6.23 6.48 0.84
CA PHE A 124 7.07 5.32 0.54
C PHE A 124 6.25 4.15 0.00
N ASN A 125 5.20 3.70 0.70
CA ASN A 125 4.51 2.48 0.31
C ASN A 125 3.81 2.60 -1.05
N THR A 126 3.18 3.74 -1.37
CA THR A 126 2.58 3.89 -2.71
C THR A 126 3.61 3.77 -3.83
N LEU A 127 4.78 4.41 -3.71
CA LEU A 127 5.85 4.36 -4.72
C LEU A 127 6.51 2.98 -4.79
N PHE A 128 6.81 2.39 -3.62
CA PHE A 128 7.39 1.07 -3.53
C PHE A 128 6.45 0.00 -4.12
N LEU A 129 5.15 0.06 -3.81
CA LEU A 129 4.18 -0.90 -4.36
C LEU A 129 3.97 -0.73 -5.86
N LEU A 130 4.04 0.50 -6.39
CA LEU A 130 4.06 0.70 -7.84
C LEU A 130 5.30 0.07 -8.46
N TYR A 131 6.48 0.28 -7.88
CA TYR A 131 7.70 -0.37 -8.35
C TYR A 131 7.62 -1.90 -8.28
N ALA A 132 7.22 -2.43 -7.13
CA ALA A 132 7.04 -3.86 -6.88
C ALA A 132 5.98 -4.47 -7.81
N GLY A 133 4.93 -3.72 -8.12
CA GLY A 133 3.90 -4.10 -9.07
C GLY A 133 4.43 -4.36 -10.48
N SER A 134 5.55 -3.75 -10.86
CA SER A 134 6.22 -4.03 -12.14
C SER A 134 6.71 -5.48 -12.27
N PHE A 135 6.84 -6.21 -11.16
CA PHE A 135 7.22 -7.64 -11.15
C PHE A 135 6.02 -8.58 -11.15
N ASN A 136 4.80 -8.06 -11.06
CA ASN A 136 3.61 -8.89 -11.12
C ASN A 136 3.41 -9.46 -12.54
N ARG A 137 3.31 -10.78 -12.62
CA ARG A 137 3.10 -11.54 -13.86
C ARG A 137 1.87 -12.45 -13.82
N LYS A 138 1.18 -12.52 -12.68
CA LYS A 138 -0.04 -13.34 -12.54
C LYS A 138 -1.29 -12.55 -12.90
N ARG A 139 -2.11 -13.13 -13.77
CA ARG A 139 -3.45 -12.63 -14.10
C ARG A 139 -4.38 -12.80 -12.89
N ILE A 140 -5.33 -11.87 -12.74
CA ILE A 140 -6.35 -11.92 -11.70
C ILE A 140 -7.73 -11.86 -12.33
N ASP A 141 -8.59 -12.81 -11.96
CA ASP A 141 -10.02 -12.73 -12.27
C ASP A 141 -10.71 -11.77 -11.30
N LEU A 142 -11.38 -10.75 -11.86
CA LEU A 142 -12.05 -9.70 -11.12
C LEU A 142 -13.50 -10.05 -10.75
N ASN A 143 -14.09 -11.04 -11.45
CA ASN A 143 -15.48 -11.46 -11.26
C ASN A 143 -15.62 -12.50 -10.14
N LYS A 144 -14.56 -13.25 -9.84
CA LYS A 144 -14.52 -14.18 -8.71
C LYS A 144 -14.40 -13.42 -7.39
N SER A 145 -15.10 -13.93 -6.37
CA SER A 145 -14.96 -13.43 -5.00
C SER A 145 -13.50 -13.57 -4.53
N GLY A 146 -13.00 -12.57 -3.81
CA GLY A 146 -11.66 -12.61 -3.21
C GLY A 146 -11.59 -13.47 -1.95
N PHE A 147 -12.73 -13.80 -1.34
CA PHE A 147 -12.79 -14.63 -0.14
C PHE A 147 -12.65 -16.12 -0.54
N GLY A 148 -11.60 -16.79 -0.06
CA GLY A 148 -11.28 -18.18 -0.41
C GLY A 148 -10.56 -18.36 -1.76
N ASN A 149 -10.22 -17.28 -2.47
CA ASN A 149 -9.54 -17.35 -3.76
C ASN A 149 -8.06 -16.94 -3.63
N THR A 150 -7.15 -17.91 -3.75
CA THR A 150 -5.69 -17.69 -3.71
C THR A 150 -5.12 -17.18 -5.04
N GLN A 151 -5.96 -16.87 -6.03
CA GLN A 151 -5.51 -16.24 -7.28
C GLN A 151 -4.86 -14.89 -7.00
N GLY A 152 -3.61 -14.77 -7.41
CA GLY A 152 -2.76 -13.62 -7.13
C GLY A 152 -1.75 -13.91 -6.04
N THR A 153 -2.11 -14.67 -4.99
CA THR A 153 -1.20 -15.03 -3.89
C THR A 153 0.01 -15.77 -4.47
N SER A 154 1.16 -15.12 -4.41
CA SER A 154 2.41 -15.60 -4.98
C SER A 154 3.55 -15.33 -4.01
N ALA A 155 4.63 -16.09 -4.11
CA ALA A 155 5.85 -15.84 -3.35
C ALA A 155 6.30 -14.37 -3.48
N THR A 156 6.12 -13.77 -4.67
CA THR A 156 6.39 -12.35 -4.92
C THR A 156 5.58 -11.44 -4.02
N GLN A 157 4.31 -11.72 -3.76
CA GLN A 157 3.47 -10.87 -2.89
C GLN A 157 3.85 -10.96 -1.42
N PHE A 158 4.17 -12.16 -0.94
CA PHE A 158 4.72 -12.32 0.40
C PHE A 158 6.05 -11.57 0.54
N LEU A 159 6.91 -11.66 -0.48
CA LEU A 159 8.19 -10.95 -0.48
C LEU A 159 8.03 -9.43 -0.53
N ILE A 160 7.00 -8.91 -1.20
CA ILE A 160 6.67 -7.46 -1.22
C ILE A 160 6.15 -6.99 0.13
N MET A 161 5.45 -7.83 0.88
CA MET A 161 4.90 -7.48 2.19
C MET A 161 6.00 -7.27 3.24
N ILE A 162 7.14 -7.97 3.10
CA ILE A 162 8.28 -7.85 4.02
C ILE A 162 8.85 -6.42 4.03
N PRO A 163 9.24 -5.78 2.91
CA PRO A 163 9.68 -4.39 2.92
C PRO A 163 8.62 -3.41 3.40
N VAL A 164 7.37 -3.58 2.95
CA VAL A 164 6.26 -2.65 3.25
C VAL A 164 5.99 -2.53 4.74
N LEU A 165 6.17 -3.63 5.48
CA LEU A 165 5.91 -3.68 6.94
C LEU A 165 7.21 -3.67 7.74
N GLY A 166 8.23 -4.37 7.28
CA GLY A 166 9.50 -4.56 7.96
C GLY A 166 10.35 -3.30 7.98
N ILE A 167 10.42 -2.52 6.89
CA ILE A 167 11.21 -1.28 6.84
C ILE A 167 10.76 -0.29 7.92
N PRO A 168 9.47 0.11 8.00
CA PRO A 168 9.06 1.09 9.00
C PRO A 168 9.16 0.55 10.43
N MET A 169 8.88 -0.75 10.67
CA MET A 169 9.10 -1.36 11.98
C MET A 169 10.58 -1.34 12.40
N PHE A 170 11.49 -1.63 11.46
CA PHE A 170 12.93 -1.63 11.71
C PHE A 170 13.46 -0.22 12.01
N ILE A 171 13.04 0.77 11.22
CA ILE A 171 13.39 2.18 11.43
C ILE A 171 12.92 2.63 12.81
N PHE A 172 11.67 2.34 13.16
CA PHE A 172 11.15 2.70 14.48
C PHE A 172 11.88 2.01 15.61
N TYR A 173 12.12 0.70 15.50
CA TYR A 173 12.83 -0.05 16.53
C TYR A 173 14.22 0.53 16.78
N LEU A 174 14.96 0.83 15.70
CA LEU A 174 16.31 1.37 15.79
C LEU A 174 16.30 2.77 16.43
N LEU A 175 15.49 3.69 15.90
CA LEU A 175 15.44 5.07 16.41
C LEU A 175 14.85 5.17 17.82
N ASN A 176 13.86 4.34 18.14
CA ASN A 176 13.28 4.28 19.49
C ASN A 176 14.31 3.78 20.51
N LYS A 177 15.15 2.80 20.14
CA LYS A 177 16.18 2.25 21.03
C LYS A 177 17.32 3.24 21.32
N PHE A 178 17.72 4.04 20.34
CA PHE A 178 18.87 4.94 20.47
C PHE A 178 18.53 6.37 20.90
N VAL A 179 17.35 6.88 20.54
CA VAL A 179 16.98 8.30 20.75
C VAL A 179 15.65 8.45 21.49
N GLY A 180 14.71 7.54 21.26
CA GLY A 180 13.42 7.48 21.97
C GLY A 180 12.21 7.52 21.04
N PHE A 181 11.02 7.46 21.64
CA PHE A 181 9.75 7.24 20.93
C PHE A 181 9.49 8.30 19.84
N ASN A 182 9.61 9.58 20.20
CA ASN A 182 9.38 10.70 19.28
C ASN A 182 10.32 10.65 18.08
N ALA A 183 11.58 10.27 18.26
CA ALA A 183 12.54 10.14 17.17
C ALA A 183 12.18 9.01 16.20
N GLY A 184 11.64 7.89 16.71
CA GLY A 184 11.15 6.80 15.86
C GLY A 184 9.96 7.22 15.00
N VAL A 185 8.98 7.92 15.59
CA VAL A 185 7.81 8.44 14.87
C VAL A 185 8.23 9.48 13.82
N ILE A 186 9.08 10.43 14.22
CA ILE A 186 9.61 11.45 13.31
C ILE A 186 10.39 10.80 12.18
N GLY A 187 11.25 9.83 12.44
CA GLY A 187 12.05 9.17 11.39
C GLY A 187 11.20 8.51 10.31
N ILE A 188 10.10 7.84 10.69
CA ILE A 188 9.15 7.27 9.73
C ILE A 188 8.48 8.37 8.90
N ALA A 189 7.99 9.42 9.56
CA ALA A 189 7.37 10.55 8.89
C ALA A 189 8.35 11.22 7.92
N THR A 190 9.62 11.44 8.33
CA THR A 190 10.68 12.02 7.50
C THR A 190 10.93 11.19 6.25
N ILE A 191 11.02 9.85 6.37
CA ILE A 191 11.22 8.98 5.21
C ILE A 191 10.02 9.03 4.25
N GLY A 192 8.79 9.06 4.78
CA GLY A 192 7.60 9.24 3.98
C GLY A 192 7.59 10.59 3.23
N VAL A 193 7.95 11.68 3.90
CA VAL A 193 8.06 13.02 3.28
C VAL A 193 9.17 13.06 2.24
N LEU A 194 10.35 12.51 2.53
CA LEU A 194 11.45 12.45 1.57
C LEU A 194 11.05 11.64 0.32
N ALA A 195 10.40 10.49 0.49
CA ALA A 195 9.88 9.71 -0.63
C ALA A 195 8.87 10.51 -1.48
N LEU A 196 8.02 11.35 -0.84
CA LEU A 196 7.13 12.26 -1.56
C LEU A 196 7.85 13.36 -2.32
N ILE A 197 8.87 13.97 -1.73
CA ILE A 197 9.67 15.01 -2.41
C ILE A 197 10.35 14.42 -3.65
N PHE A 198 10.92 13.22 -3.54
CA PHE A 198 11.56 12.51 -4.65
C PHE A 198 10.58 11.71 -5.52
N LYS A 199 9.27 11.87 -5.35
CA LYS A 199 8.23 11.13 -6.10
C LYS A 199 8.46 11.20 -7.60
N ASN A 200 8.78 12.37 -8.15
CA ASN A 200 8.95 12.51 -9.60
C ASN A 200 10.13 11.69 -10.14
N TYR A 201 11.22 11.63 -9.37
CA TYR A 201 12.39 10.81 -9.68
C TYR A 201 12.04 9.32 -9.64
N PHE A 202 11.41 8.85 -8.56
CA PHE A 202 10.98 7.44 -8.45
C PHE A 202 9.98 7.05 -9.53
N MET A 203 9.00 7.90 -9.82
CA MET A 203 8.02 7.63 -10.88
C MET A 203 8.65 7.53 -12.27
N ASN A 204 9.73 8.26 -12.55
CA ASN A 204 10.49 8.09 -13.81
C ASN A 204 11.19 6.73 -13.87
N LEU A 205 11.75 6.26 -12.76
CA LEU A 205 12.37 4.93 -12.67
C LEU A 205 11.32 3.82 -12.84
N ILE A 206 10.17 3.96 -12.17
CA ILE A 206 9.04 3.03 -12.27
C ILE A 206 8.55 3.00 -13.72
N GLU A 207 8.32 4.16 -14.35
CA GLU A 207 7.89 4.23 -15.76
C GLU A 207 8.85 3.49 -16.70
N LYS A 208 10.15 3.75 -16.61
CA LYS A 208 11.17 3.05 -17.41
C LYS A 208 11.11 1.53 -17.21
N LYS A 209 10.91 1.08 -15.97
CA LYS A 209 10.79 -0.33 -15.64
C LYS A 209 9.53 -0.96 -16.25
N TYR A 210 8.38 -0.29 -16.15
CA TYR A 210 7.12 -0.75 -16.77
C TYR A 210 7.20 -0.82 -18.29
N ILE A 211 7.86 0.14 -18.94
CA ILE A 211 8.09 0.13 -20.40
C ILE A 211 8.98 -1.05 -20.79
N LYS A 212 10.09 -1.27 -20.07
CA LYS A 212 11.00 -2.40 -20.32
C LYS A 212 10.29 -3.75 -20.20
N ASP A 213 9.43 -3.89 -19.19
CA ASP A 213 8.74 -5.14 -18.86
C ASP A 213 7.40 -5.32 -19.61
N LYS A 214 7.01 -4.35 -20.46
CA LYS A 214 5.71 -4.30 -21.15
C LYS A 214 5.34 -5.63 -21.82
N TYR A 215 6.20 -6.11 -22.72
CA TYR A 215 5.92 -7.30 -23.52
C TYR A 215 5.91 -8.58 -22.68
N ALA A 216 6.81 -8.69 -21.70
CA ALA A 216 6.82 -9.81 -20.77
C ALA A 216 5.52 -9.88 -19.95
N THR A 217 5.01 -8.72 -19.53
CA THR A 217 3.75 -8.60 -18.78
C THR A 217 2.54 -8.99 -19.64
N ILE A 218 2.47 -8.50 -20.88
CA ILE A 218 1.41 -8.85 -21.84
C ILE A 218 1.40 -10.36 -22.09
N ASN A 219 2.56 -10.95 -22.36
CA ASN A 219 2.67 -12.39 -22.61
C ASN A 219 2.28 -13.22 -21.38
N ALA A 220 2.68 -12.80 -20.18
CA ALA A 220 2.33 -13.50 -18.95
C ALA A 220 0.82 -13.46 -18.66
N PHE A 221 0.17 -12.33 -18.89
CA PHE A 221 -1.29 -12.23 -18.72
C PHE A 221 -2.07 -13.00 -19.78
N ASN A 222 -1.55 -13.16 -21.00
CA ASN A 222 -2.17 -13.96 -22.04
C ASN A 222 -1.99 -15.47 -21.85
N LYS A 223 -0.86 -15.93 -21.33
CA LYS A 223 -0.59 -17.37 -21.07
C LYS A 223 -1.39 -17.96 -19.92
N ALA A 224 -1.90 -17.11 -19.02
CA ALA A 224 -2.72 -17.52 -17.88
C ALA A 224 -4.24 -17.48 -18.20
N ALA A 225 -4.61 -17.64 -19.48
CA ALA A 225 -5.98 -17.73 -19.97
C ALA A 225 -6.42 -19.18 -20.13
#